data_AF-X1BPF4-F1
#
_entry.id   AF-X1BPF4-F1
#
_cell.length_a   1.000
_cell.length_b   1.000
_cell.length_c   1.000
_cell.angle_alpha   90.00
_cell.angle_beta   90.00
_cell.angle_gamma   90.00
#
_symmetry.space_group_name_H-M   'P 1'
#
loop_
_entity.id
_entity.type
_entity.pdbx_description
1 polymer ?
#
loop_
_entity_poly.entity_id
_entity_poly.type
_entity_poly.pdbx_seq_one_letter_code
_entity_poly.pdbx_strand_id
1 'polypeptide(L)'
;YVYATHGWGGARTIGAKVKKAQDLMLVANADIYLLAHDHTANINRGNILEPPRSRVSFDGKCYMTVGRRLFINTGGFITYGGYVQRKGLTPQDCGTPRIRIEMKNTREGRHLDLHASL
;
A
#
# COMPACT_ATOMS: atom_id res chain seq x y z
N TYR A 1 -3.16 9.49 -5.65
CA TYR A 1 -2.14 8.92 -6.53
C TYR A 1 -1.83 7.50 -6.12
N VAL A 2 -1.63 6.60 -7.10
CA VAL A 2 -1.30 5.18 -6.89
C VAL A 2 0.12 4.95 -7.39
N TYR A 3 0.96 4.31 -6.58
CA TYR A 3 2.27 3.84 -6.96
C TYR A 3 2.27 2.31 -6.97
N ALA A 4 2.61 1.70 -8.10
CA ALA A 4 2.58 0.26 -8.27
C ALA A 4 3.86 -0.23 -8.92
N THR A 5 4.44 -1.31 -8.39
CA THR A 5 5.64 -1.92 -8.97
C THR A 5 5.72 -3.43 -8.71
N HIS A 6 6.49 -4.12 -9.54
CA HIS A 6 6.84 -5.51 -9.30
C HIS A 6 7.98 -5.57 -8.28
N GLY A 7 7.75 -6.31 -7.18
CA GLY A 7 8.76 -6.49 -6.14
C GLY A 7 9.89 -7.43 -6.56
N TRP A 8 10.78 -7.71 -5.62
CA TRP A 8 11.93 -8.60 -5.83
C TRP A 8 12.30 -9.36 -4.55
N GLY A 9 13.19 -10.34 -4.64
CA GLY A 9 13.72 -11.08 -3.48
C GLY A 9 12.89 -12.31 -3.08
N GLY A 10 13.06 -12.79 -1.84
CA GLY A 10 12.49 -14.07 -1.39
C GLY A 10 12.00 -14.03 0.06
N ALA A 11 11.17 -13.03 0.38
CA ALA A 11 10.65 -12.86 1.73
C ALA A 11 9.84 -14.08 2.19
N ARG A 12 10.24 -14.68 3.32
CA ARG A 12 9.60 -15.92 3.84
C ARG A 12 8.47 -15.65 4.82
N THR A 13 8.58 -14.59 5.62
CA THR A 13 7.58 -14.26 6.65
C THR A 13 6.58 -13.23 6.12
N ILE A 14 5.34 -13.28 6.62
CA ILE A 14 4.31 -12.28 6.27
C ILE A 14 4.80 -10.87 6.63
N GLY A 15 5.42 -10.69 7.80
CA GLY A 15 5.98 -9.40 8.22
C GLY A 15 7.02 -8.84 7.25
N ALA A 16 7.92 -9.66 6.71
CA ALA A 16 8.89 -9.21 5.71
C ALA A 16 8.21 -8.78 4.40
N LYS A 17 7.17 -9.48 3.96
CA LYS A 17 6.38 -9.14 2.77
C LYS A 17 5.60 -7.83 2.97
N VAL A 18 5.03 -7.60 4.16
CA VAL A 18 4.35 -6.35 4.53
C VAL A 18 5.33 -5.17 4.53
N LYS A 19 6.49 -5.35 5.14
CA LYS A 19 7.53 -4.31 5.22
C LYS A 19 7.93 -3.83 3.82
N LYS A 20 8.12 -4.75 2.87
CA LYS A 20 8.48 -4.38 1.49
C LYS A 20 7.45 -3.46 0.83
N ALA A 21 6.16 -3.72 1.02
CA ALA A 21 5.12 -2.86 0.50
C ALA A 21 5.14 -1.46 1.17
N GLN A 22 5.41 -1.41 2.48
CA GLN A 22 5.57 -0.17 3.23
C GLN A 22 6.78 0.65 2.77
N ASP A 23 7.92 0.00 2.51
CA ASP A 23 9.17 0.65 2.10
C ASP A 23 9.01 1.43 0.78
N LEU A 24 7.98 1.16 -0.04
CA LEU A 24 7.68 1.95 -1.24
C LEU A 24 7.41 3.44 -0.93
N MET A 25 6.97 3.77 0.28
CA MET A 25 6.79 5.16 0.71
C MET A 25 8.09 5.97 0.72
N LEU A 26 9.23 5.29 0.85
CA LEU A 26 10.54 5.95 0.90
C LEU A 26 10.97 6.47 -0.47
N VAL A 27 10.37 5.95 -1.55
CA VAL A 27 10.75 6.26 -2.94
C VAL A 27 9.77 7.24 -3.59
N ALA A 28 8.48 7.14 -3.26
CA ALA A 28 7.45 7.95 -3.89
C ALA A 28 6.42 8.42 -2.86
N ASN A 29 5.91 9.65 -3.02
CA ASN A 29 4.77 10.12 -2.24
C ASN A 29 3.46 9.81 -3.01
N ALA A 30 2.79 8.73 -2.61
CA ALA A 30 1.49 8.30 -3.14
C ALA A 30 0.51 7.99 -2.00
N ASP A 31 -0.79 7.93 -2.30
CA ASP A 31 -1.84 7.58 -1.33
C ASP A 31 -1.99 6.05 -1.20
N ILE A 32 -1.71 5.32 -2.29
CA ILE A 32 -1.82 3.86 -2.39
C ILE A 32 -0.52 3.30 -2.96
N TYR A 33 0.02 2.26 -2.34
CA TYR A 33 1.23 1.56 -2.74
C TYR A 33 0.91 0.09 -3.01
N LEU A 34 1.22 -0.38 -4.22
CA LEU A 34 0.98 -1.75 -4.66
C LEU A 34 2.31 -2.45 -4.96
N LEU A 35 2.49 -3.63 -4.39
CA LEU A 35 3.66 -4.47 -4.64
C LEU A 35 3.22 -5.88 -5.03
N ALA A 36 3.73 -6.38 -6.15
CA ALA A 36 3.54 -7.77 -6.57
C ALA A 36 4.71 -8.66 -6.07
N HIS A 37 4.93 -9.83 -6.68
CA HIS A 37 6.08 -10.73 -6.46
C HIS A 37 5.98 -11.69 -5.27
N ASP A 38 5.49 -11.24 -4.11
CA ASP A 38 5.58 -12.05 -2.89
C ASP A 38 4.47 -13.12 -2.74
N HIS A 39 3.51 -13.16 -3.67
CA HIS A 39 2.39 -14.10 -3.74
C HIS A 39 1.62 -14.24 -2.42
N THR A 40 1.48 -13.14 -1.68
CA THR A 40 0.71 -13.10 -0.44
C THR A 40 -0.15 -11.86 -0.46
N ALA A 41 -1.47 -12.05 -0.50
CA ALA A 41 -2.40 -10.94 -0.45
C ALA A 41 -2.33 -10.32 0.95
N ASN A 42 -2.10 -9.01 1.02
CA ASN A 42 -2.05 -8.29 2.29
C ASN A 42 -2.50 -6.85 2.11
N ILE A 43 -3.15 -6.32 3.14
CA ILE A 43 -3.54 -4.91 3.23
C ILE A 43 -3.03 -4.37 4.56
N ASN A 44 -2.29 -3.28 4.49
CA ASN A 44 -1.83 -2.51 5.64
C ASN A 44 -2.14 -1.03 5.45
N ARG A 45 -2.28 -0.31 6.57
CA ARG A 45 -2.49 1.14 6.58
C ARG A 45 -1.40 1.81 7.42
N GLY A 46 -0.97 2.97 6.96
CA GLY A 46 -0.10 3.87 7.70
C GLY A 46 -0.61 5.30 7.61
N ASN A 47 -0.12 6.15 8.50
CA ASN A 47 -0.38 7.58 8.49
C ASN A 47 0.95 8.31 8.42
N ILE A 48 1.04 9.34 7.59
CA ILE A 48 2.21 10.21 7.53
C ILE A 48 1.78 11.66 7.81
N LEU A 49 2.68 12.44 8.41
CA LEU A 49 2.49 13.88 8.52
C LEU A 49 2.87 14.52 7.19
N GLU A 50 1.96 15.30 6.63
CA GLU A 50 2.14 16.02 5.37
C GLU A 50 2.02 17.52 5.61
N PRO A 51 2.85 18.33 4.93
CA PRO A 51 2.62 19.77 4.91
C PRO A 51 1.24 20.06 4.30
N PRO A 52 0.61 21.18 4.68
CA PRO A 52 -0.68 21.56 4.14
C PRO A 52 -0.56 21.79 2.62
N ARG A 53 -1.56 21.34 1.86
CA ARG A 53 -1.57 21.45 0.39
C ARG A 53 -1.87 22.88 -0.12
N SER A 54 -2.27 23.80 0.75
CA SER A 54 -2.49 25.21 0.41
C SER A 54 -1.18 25.99 0.42
N ARG A 55 -1.10 27.08 -0.36
CA ARG A 55 -0.03 28.09 -0.25
C ARG A 55 -0.11 28.77 1.12
N VAL A 56 0.44 28.13 2.15
CA VAL A 56 0.70 28.81 3.42
C VAL A 56 2.01 29.55 3.24
N SER A 57 1.98 30.87 3.40
CA SER A 57 3.19 31.70 3.42
C SER A 57 4.16 31.14 4.45
N PHE A 58 5.44 31.01 4.09
CA PHE A 58 6.50 30.49 4.97
C PHE A 58 6.71 31.31 6.25
N ASP A 59 6.04 32.46 6.38
CA ASP A 59 6.08 33.35 7.56
C ASP A 59 5.17 32.89 8.72
N GLY A 60 4.38 31.82 8.56
CA GLY A 60 3.44 31.31 9.57
C GLY A 60 3.82 29.95 10.18
N LYS A 61 3.13 29.55 11.26
CA LYS A 61 3.23 28.19 11.81
C LYS A 61 2.81 27.16 10.75
N CYS A 62 3.70 26.22 10.42
CA CYS A 62 3.38 25.12 9.50
C CYS A 62 2.54 24.07 10.24
N TYR A 63 1.25 24.04 9.97
CA TYR A 63 0.35 23.03 10.52
C TYR A 63 0.39 21.76 9.67
N MET A 64 0.99 20.70 10.21
CA MET A 64 1.01 19.39 9.56
C MET A 64 -0.39 18.76 9.54
N THR A 65 -0.71 18.08 8.44
CA THR A 65 -1.94 17.30 8.28
C THR A 65 -1.63 15.81 8.27
N VAL A 66 -2.55 14.97 8.74
CA VAL A 66 -2.36 13.51 8.72
C VAL A 66 -2.87 12.94 7.41
N GLY A 67 -1.95 12.46 6.58
CA GLY A 67 -2.22 11.76 5.34
C GLY A 67 -2.28 10.25 5.54
N ARG A 68 -3.46 9.64 5.31
CA ARG A 68 -3.60 8.18 5.32
C ARG A 68 -2.98 7.57 4.07
N ARG A 69 -2.26 6.46 4.24
CA ARG A 69 -1.61 5.65 3.20
C ARG A 69 -2.09 4.21 3.26
N LEU A 70 -2.24 3.61 2.09
CA LEU A 70 -2.63 2.22 1.92
C LEU A 70 -1.48 1.43 1.27
N PHE A 71 -1.05 0.35 1.90
CA PHE A 71 0.00 -0.54 1.40
C PHE A 71 -0.60 -1.89 1.11
N ILE A 72 -0.37 -2.41 -0.09
CA ILE A 72 -1.04 -3.61 -0.57
C ILE A 72 -0.02 -4.50 -1.26
N ASN A 73 0.04 -5.76 -0.83
CA ASN A 73 0.58 -6.82 -1.68
C ASN A 73 -0.56 -7.43 -2.49
N THR A 74 -0.36 -7.56 -3.80
CA THR A 74 -1.41 -7.96 -4.75
C THR A 74 -1.76 -9.45 -4.70
N GLY A 75 -1.06 -10.25 -3.88
CA GLY A 75 -1.26 -11.70 -3.88
C GLY A 75 -0.75 -12.36 -5.14
N GLY A 76 -1.45 -13.41 -5.58
CA GLY A 76 -1.10 -14.20 -6.75
C GLY A 76 -2.14 -15.28 -7.04
N PHE A 77 -2.03 -15.88 -8.22
CA PHE A 77 -2.95 -16.93 -8.71
C PHE A 77 -2.25 -18.29 -8.84
N ILE A 78 -1.09 -18.45 -8.19
CA ILE A 78 -0.33 -19.70 -8.22
C ILE A 78 -0.85 -20.59 -7.10
N THR A 79 -1.26 -21.80 -7.45
CA THR A 79 -1.69 -22.83 -6.50
C THR A 79 -0.49 -23.51 -5.84
N TYR A 80 -0.73 -24.18 -4.71
CA TYR A 80 0.32 -24.93 -4.05
C TYR A 80 0.74 -26.15 -4.89
N GLY A 81 1.99 -26.13 -5.34
CA GLY A 81 2.57 -27.17 -6.19
C GLY A 81 3.81 -26.65 -6.91
N GLY A 82 4.43 -27.52 -7.72
CA GLY A 82 5.53 -27.15 -8.61
C GLY A 82 6.61 -26.32 -7.92
N TYR A 83 6.80 -25.08 -8.38
CA TYR A 83 7.79 -24.16 -7.83
C TYR A 83 7.59 -23.84 -6.34
N VAL A 84 6.34 -23.59 -5.92
CA VAL A 84 6.00 -23.19 -4.55
C VAL A 84 6.39 -24.29 -3.57
N GLN A 85 6.03 -25.54 -3.91
CA GLN A 85 6.36 -26.72 -3.11
C GLN A 85 7.87 -26.99 -3.12
N ARG A 86 8.54 -26.93 -4.28
CA ARG A 86 10.00 -27.15 -4.38
C ARG A 86 10.83 -26.15 -3.57
N LYS A 87 10.33 -24.93 -3.37
CA LYS A 87 10.99 -23.88 -2.58
C LYS A 87 10.60 -23.88 -1.10
N GLY A 88 9.71 -24.78 -0.68
CA GLY A 88 9.20 -24.84 0.69
C GLY A 88 8.48 -23.55 1.10
N LEU A 89 7.77 -22.92 0.15
CA LEU A 89 6.92 -21.77 0.43
C LEU A 89 5.57 -22.27 0.96
N THR A 90 4.92 -21.48 1.81
CA THR A 90 3.58 -21.82 2.30
C THR A 90 2.56 -21.75 1.15
N PRO A 91 1.52 -22.61 1.15
CA PRO A 91 0.36 -22.41 0.31
C PRO A 91 -0.18 -20.99 0.46
N GLN A 92 -0.53 -20.35 -0.66
CA GLN A 92 -1.17 -19.03 -0.65
C GLN A 92 -2.61 -19.12 -1.15
N ASP A 93 -3.43 -18.20 -0.66
CA ASP A 93 -4.77 -18.00 -1.21
C ASP A 93 -4.68 -17.40 -2.63
N CYS A 94 -5.57 -17.84 -3.51
CA CYS A 94 -5.59 -17.41 -4.90
C CYS A 94 -6.51 -16.21 -5.04
N GLY A 95 -5.93 -15.05 -5.31
CA GLY A 95 -6.71 -13.83 -5.46
C GLY A 95 -5.86 -12.58 -5.37
N THR A 96 -6.55 -11.45 -5.46
CA THR A 96 -5.98 -10.12 -5.30
C THR A 96 -6.92 -9.26 -4.44
N PRO A 97 -6.38 -8.40 -3.57
CA PRO A 97 -7.17 -7.43 -2.83
C PRO A 97 -8.00 -6.53 -3.76
N ARG A 98 -9.21 -6.18 -3.35
CA ARG A 98 -10.06 -5.18 -4.01
C ARG A 98 -9.90 -3.83 -3.34
N ILE A 99 -9.72 -2.79 -4.15
CA ILE A 99 -9.62 -1.39 -3.68
C ILE A 99 -10.86 -0.63 -4.15
N ARG A 100 -11.51 0.07 -3.22
CA ARG A 100 -12.56 1.05 -3.50
C ARG A 100 -12.04 2.44 -3.18
N ILE A 101 -12.13 3.32 -4.16
CA ILE A 101 -11.71 4.72 -4.07
C ILE A 101 -12.94 5.59 -4.25
N GLU A 102 -13.24 6.43 -3.27
CA GLU A 102 -14.35 7.39 -3.33
C GLU A 102 -13.82 8.80 -3.07
N MET A 103 -14.23 9.75 -3.92
CA MET A 103 -13.93 11.15 -3.71
C MET A 103 -15.13 11.83 -3.07
N LYS A 104 -14.95 12.34 -1.85
CA LYS A 104 -15.96 13.08 -1.10
C LYS A 104 -15.64 14.57 -1.14
N ASN A 105 -16.61 15.37 -1.57
CA ASN A 105 -16.54 16.82 -1.44
C ASN A 105 -17.04 17.20 -0.04
N THR A 106 -16.17 17.77 0.78
CA THR A 106 -16.50 18.31 2.10
C THR A 106 -16.43 19.84 2.06
N ARG A 107 -16.95 20.50 3.09
CA ARG A 107 -16.81 21.97 3.25
C ARG A 107 -15.35 22.42 3.29
N GLU A 108 -14.45 21.52 3.72
CA GLU A 108 -13.01 21.77 3.88
C GLU A 108 -12.19 21.40 2.62
N GLY A 109 -12.82 20.82 1.60
CA GLY A 109 -12.18 20.48 0.33
C GLY A 109 -12.52 19.08 -0.18
N ARG A 110 -11.61 18.50 -0.98
CA ARG A 110 -11.76 17.13 -1.50
C ARG A 110 -11.07 16.14 -0.57
N HIS A 111 -11.82 15.18 -0.05
CA HIS A 111 -11.31 14.07 0.74
C HIS A 111 -11.36 12.77 -0.07
N LEU A 112 -10.24 12.03 -0.09
CA LEU A 112 -10.15 10.73 -0.74
C LEU A 112 -10.42 9.64 0.31
N ASP A 113 -11.56 8.97 0.21
CA ASP A 113 -11.89 7.82 1.05
C ASP A 113 -11.35 6.54 0.39
N LEU A 114 -10.54 5.81 1.15
CA LEU A 114 -9.82 4.62 0.70
C LEU A 114 -10.23 3.42 1.53
N HIS A 115 -10.83 2.45 0.84
CA HIS A 115 -11.18 1.16 1.40
C HIS A 115 -10.53 0.04 0.60
N ALA A 116 -10.02 -0.98 1.28
CA ALA A 116 -9.56 -2.19 0.65
C ALA A 116 -9.95 -3.42 1.46
N SER A 117 -10.25 -4.50 0.77
CA SER A 117 -10.66 -5.80 1.33
C SER A 117 -9.93 -6.94 0.61
N LEU A 118 -9.69 -8.01 1.35
CA LEU A 118 -9.31 -9.32 0.81
C LEU A 118 -10.57 -10.06 0.35
#